data_AF-A0A345GWG8-F1
#
_entry.id   AF-A0A345GWG8-F1
#
_cell.length_a   1.000
_cell.length_b   1.000
_cell.length_c   1.000
_cell.angle_alpha   90.00
_cell.angle_beta   90.00
_cell.angle_gamma   90.00
#
_symmetry.space_group_name_H-M   'P 1'
#
loop_
_entity.id
_entity.type
_entity.pdbx_description
1 polymer ?
#
loop_
_entity_poly.entity_id
_entity_poly.type
_entity_poly.pdbx_seq_one_letter_code
_entity_poly.pdbx_strand_id
1 'polypeptide(L)'
;MKKIILKPRHFILVFALLVGSLFTIGCQSEDVTNKDDIQIESTTSKRALDPNIPYEPDFTPPNIPNPPMIDEHCVVRLAYLSYSERCPENASVVNYWIGVLRSQRFEGLAVGFITAPGNLQRWDHRYRSFLHRNNITSHQISKTVYIAYRGLLLREPDVNGGAYWTNVERNVGLINVARGIGNSPEFGRRLSRISTECNNAANQCTF
;
A
#
# COMPACT_ATOMS: atom_id res chain seq x y z
N MET A 1 20.90 -34.52 -35.29
CA MET A 1 19.67 -33.91 -34.69
C MET A 1 18.45 -34.68 -35.19
N LYS A 2 17.82 -35.52 -34.33
CA LYS A 2 16.65 -36.33 -34.70
C LYS A 2 15.38 -35.52 -34.45
N LYS A 3 14.59 -35.28 -35.51
CA LYS A 3 13.25 -34.66 -35.41
C LYS A 3 12.25 -35.74 -34.98
N ILE A 4 11.64 -35.55 -33.81
CA ILE A 4 10.55 -36.39 -33.32
C ILE A 4 9.25 -35.82 -33.90
N ILE A 5 8.58 -36.59 -34.76
CA ILE A 5 7.27 -36.27 -35.31
C ILE A 5 6.23 -37.05 -34.51
N LEU A 6 5.48 -36.36 -33.65
CA LEU A 6 4.38 -36.93 -32.86
C LEU A 6 3.08 -36.90 -33.67
N LYS A 7 2.43 -38.07 -33.81
CA LYS A 7 1.17 -38.24 -34.54
C LYS A 7 -0.03 -37.70 -33.73
N PRO A 8 -1.04 -37.11 -34.40
CA PRO A 8 -2.15 -36.39 -33.76
C PRO A 8 -3.11 -37.27 -32.94
N ARG A 9 -3.06 -38.60 -33.08
CA ARG A 9 -3.93 -39.53 -32.34
C ARG A 9 -3.57 -39.69 -30.86
N HIS A 10 -2.39 -39.25 -30.41
CA HIS A 10 -1.99 -39.37 -29.00
C HIS A 10 -2.29 -38.11 -28.16
N PHE A 11 -2.65 -37.00 -28.82
CA PHE A 11 -2.94 -35.74 -28.12
C PHE A 11 -4.30 -35.76 -27.40
N ILE A 12 -5.28 -36.49 -27.96
CA ILE A 12 -6.65 -36.55 -27.43
C ILE A 12 -6.72 -37.41 -26.14
N LEU A 13 -5.88 -38.44 -26.02
CA LEU A 13 -5.87 -39.33 -24.85
C LEU A 13 -5.21 -38.70 -23.61
N VAL A 14 -4.20 -37.85 -23.79
CA VAL A 14 -3.53 -37.16 -22.66
C VAL A 14 -4.41 -36.02 -22.12
N PHE A 15 -5.20 -35.37 -22.98
CA PHE A 15 -6.09 -34.29 -22.55
C PHE A 15 -7.31 -34.79 -21.76
N ALA A 16 -7.80 -36.01 -22.04
CA ALA A 16 -8.93 -36.60 -21.31
C ALA A 16 -8.59 -37.05 -19.88
N LEU A 17 -7.32 -37.36 -19.59
CA LEU A 17 -6.88 -37.76 -18.25
C LEU A 17 -6.60 -36.59 -17.29
N LEU A 18 -6.35 -35.37 -17.81
CA LEU A 18 -6.10 -34.17 -16.99
C LEU A 18 -7.38 -33.42 -16.58
N VAL A 19 -8.50 -33.62 -17.28
CA VAL A 19 -9.79 -32.99 -16.95
C VAL A 19 -10.59 -33.79 -15.91
N GLY A 20 -10.23 -35.07 -15.69
CA GLY A 20 -10.91 -35.96 -14.74
C GLY A 20 -10.52 -35.81 -13.27
N SER A 21 -9.54 -34.97 -12.91
CA SER A 21 -9.01 -34.88 -11.54
C SER A 21 -9.39 -33.59 -10.78
N LEU A 22 -10.41 -32.85 -11.22
CA LEU A 22 -10.84 -31.59 -10.57
C LEU A 22 -12.22 -31.64 -9.91
N PHE A 23 -12.85 -32.81 -9.81
CA PHE A 23 -14.10 -32.97 -9.05
C PHE A 23 -13.90 -34.00 -7.94
N THR A 24 -13.51 -33.52 -6.75
CA THR A 24 -14.01 -33.96 -5.42
C THR A 24 -13.18 -33.33 -4.29
N ILE A 25 -13.51 -32.09 -3.92
CA ILE A 25 -13.39 -31.67 -2.51
C ILE A 25 -14.72 -31.01 -2.16
N GLY A 26 -15.70 -31.85 -1.84
CA GLY A 26 -16.81 -31.44 -0.99
C GLY A 26 -16.32 -31.47 0.45
N CYS A 27 -16.43 -30.33 1.14
CA CYS A 27 -16.43 -30.32 2.60
C CYS A 27 -17.79 -29.81 3.06
N GLN A 28 -18.41 -30.67 3.87
CA GLN A 28 -19.70 -30.57 4.52
C GLN A 28 -19.93 -29.23 5.20
N SER A 29 -21.15 -28.71 5.02
CA SER A 29 -21.77 -27.78 5.95
C SER A 29 -22.17 -28.54 7.22
N GLU A 30 -21.53 -28.22 8.34
CA GLU A 30 -22.09 -28.54 9.66
C GLU A 30 -22.89 -27.33 10.15
N ASP A 31 -24.21 -27.49 10.15
CA ASP A 31 -25.14 -26.62 10.86
C ASP A 31 -24.88 -26.74 12.37
N VAL A 32 -24.23 -25.73 12.95
CA VAL A 32 -24.27 -25.50 14.39
C VAL A 32 -25.29 -24.40 14.65
N THR A 33 -26.49 -24.85 14.97
CA THR A 33 -27.54 -24.01 15.56
C THR A 33 -27.11 -23.68 16.99
N ASN A 34 -26.60 -22.47 17.22
CA ASN A 34 -26.59 -21.87 18.54
C ASN A 34 -27.36 -20.55 18.47
N LYS A 35 -28.61 -20.63 18.90
CA LYS A 35 -29.41 -19.48 19.34
C LYS A 35 -28.82 -19.04 20.67
N ASP A 36 -27.99 -18.00 20.63
CA ASP A 36 -27.87 -17.07 21.74
C ASP A 36 -28.00 -15.67 21.15
N ASP A 37 -29.12 -15.03 21.46
CA ASP A 37 -29.44 -13.65 21.11
C ASP A 37 -28.39 -12.72 21.72
N ILE A 38 -27.38 -12.35 20.92
CA ILE A 38 -26.52 -11.22 21.25
C ILE A 38 -27.36 -9.96 21.03
N GLN A 39 -27.96 -9.47 22.12
CA GLN A 39 -28.43 -8.09 22.16
C GLN A 39 -27.23 -7.18 21.92
N ILE A 40 -27.11 -6.67 20.70
CA ILE A 40 -26.23 -5.54 20.41
C ILE A 40 -26.91 -4.33 21.03
N GLU A 41 -26.68 -4.17 22.33
CA GLU A 41 -26.97 -2.94 23.03
C GLU A 41 -26.10 -1.86 22.38
N SER A 42 -26.78 -0.95 21.67
CA SER A 42 -26.21 0.20 21.01
C SER A 42 -25.68 1.17 22.07
N THR A 43 -24.55 0.80 22.70
CA THR A 43 -23.76 1.71 23.48
C THR A 43 -23.05 2.61 22.49
N THR A 44 -23.70 3.74 22.24
CA THR A 44 -23.08 4.99 21.81
C THR A 44 -22.04 5.37 22.86
N SER A 45 -20.92 4.65 22.85
CA SER A 45 -19.73 4.99 23.61
C SER A 45 -19.06 6.10 22.82
N LYS A 46 -19.10 7.31 23.38
CA LYS A 46 -18.26 8.44 23.02
C LYS A 46 -16.79 8.00 23.13
N ARG A 47 -16.30 7.26 22.14
CA ARG A 47 -14.91 6.84 22.04
C ARG A 47 -14.13 8.11 21.72
N ALA A 48 -13.36 8.58 22.69
CA ALA A 48 -12.55 9.77 22.59
C ALA A 48 -11.80 9.78 21.25
N LEU A 49 -12.14 10.76 20.40
CA LEU A 49 -11.36 11.06 19.20
C LEU A 49 -9.93 11.35 19.64
N ASP A 50 -8.97 10.73 18.96
CA ASP A 50 -7.57 11.14 19.08
C ASP A 50 -7.49 12.63 18.68
N PRO A 51 -7.08 13.53 19.59
CA PRO A 51 -7.02 14.97 19.33
C PRO A 51 -6.01 15.35 18.23
N ASN A 52 -5.21 14.41 17.72
CA ASN A 52 -4.19 14.67 16.71
C ASN A 52 -4.65 14.44 15.26
N ILE A 53 -5.88 13.99 15.01
CA ILE A 53 -6.42 13.89 13.65
C ILE A 53 -7.12 15.22 13.34
N PRO A 54 -6.63 16.02 12.37
CA PRO A 54 -7.32 17.24 11.95
C PRO A 54 -8.76 16.90 11.57
N TYR A 55 -9.72 17.62 12.17
CA TYR A 55 -11.15 17.39 11.95
C TYR A 55 -11.56 17.59 10.47
N GLU A 56 -10.74 18.32 9.70
CA GLU A 56 -10.81 18.42 8.26
C GLU A 56 -9.38 18.31 7.68
N PRO A 57 -9.04 17.22 6.98
CA PRO A 57 -7.74 17.08 6.33
C PRO A 57 -7.64 18.02 5.14
N ASP A 58 -6.46 18.62 4.98
CA ASP A 58 -6.17 19.46 3.84
C ASP A 58 -5.96 18.59 2.59
N PHE A 59 -6.91 18.66 1.65
CA PHE A 59 -6.84 18.01 0.35
C PHE A 59 -6.40 18.96 -0.77
N THR A 60 -5.67 20.03 -0.46
CA THR A 60 -4.91 20.80 -1.46
C THR A 60 -3.59 20.09 -1.76
N PRO A 61 -3.04 20.16 -2.99
CA PRO A 61 -1.76 19.51 -3.28
C PRO A 61 -0.68 20.02 -2.31
N PRO A 62 0.13 19.13 -1.70
CA PRO A 62 1.06 19.56 -0.68
C PRO A 62 2.05 20.55 -1.23
N ASN A 63 2.26 21.63 -0.47
CA ASN A 63 3.24 22.67 -0.79
C ASN A 63 4.65 22.16 -0.46
N ILE A 64 5.10 21.19 -1.24
CA ILE A 64 6.47 20.72 -1.22
C ILE A 64 7.30 21.77 -1.95
N PRO A 65 8.35 22.33 -1.33
CA PRO A 65 9.15 23.39 -1.93
C PRO A 65 9.58 23.03 -3.36
N ASN A 66 9.22 23.88 -4.33
CA ASN A 66 9.69 23.77 -5.71
C ASN A 66 11.23 23.91 -5.73
N PRO A 67 11.96 23.13 -6.55
CA PRO A 67 13.42 23.01 -6.47
C PRO A 67 14.11 24.34 -6.83
N PRO A 68 14.97 24.85 -5.92
CA PRO A 68 16.35 24.37 -5.77
C PRO A 68 16.70 23.77 -4.39
N MET A 69 15.73 23.49 -3.50
CA MET A 69 15.99 23.00 -2.14
C MET A 69 15.89 21.48 -1.92
N ILE A 70 15.11 20.73 -2.73
CA ILE A 70 15.03 19.26 -2.64
C ILE A 70 15.25 18.68 -4.04
N ASP A 71 16.30 17.87 -4.19
CA ASP A 71 16.64 17.17 -5.41
C ASP A 71 15.57 16.13 -5.78
N GLU A 72 15.05 16.15 -7.01
CA GLU A 72 14.05 15.19 -7.49
C GLU A 72 14.59 13.75 -7.45
N HIS A 73 15.89 13.56 -7.70
CA HIS A 73 16.50 12.23 -7.55
C HIS A 73 16.47 11.78 -6.08
N CYS A 74 16.67 12.69 -5.13
CA CYS A 74 16.45 12.38 -3.72
C CYS A 74 15.01 11.92 -3.47
N VAL A 75 14.00 12.68 -3.91
CA VAL A 75 12.58 12.33 -3.66
C VAL A 75 12.27 10.92 -4.16
N VAL A 76 12.73 10.57 -5.36
CA VAL A 76 12.52 9.24 -5.93
C VAL A 76 13.28 8.17 -5.16
N ARG A 77 14.55 8.39 -4.78
CA ARG A 77 15.31 7.43 -3.96
C ARG A 77 14.63 7.20 -2.61
N LEU A 78 14.13 8.24 -1.96
CA LEU A 78 13.40 8.13 -0.71
C LEU A 78 12.09 7.37 -0.88
N ALA A 79 11.35 7.58 -1.97
CA ALA A 79 10.15 6.79 -2.26
C ALA A 79 10.49 5.30 -2.44
N TYR A 80 11.57 4.98 -3.14
CA TYR A 80 12.06 3.61 -3.27
C TYR A 80 12.42 2.98 -1.92
N LEU A 81 13.17 3.69 -1.08
CA LEU A 81 13.57 3.19 0.23
C LEU A 81 12.37 3.04 1.17
N SER A 82 11.39 3.94 1.12
CA SER A 82 10.24 3.92 2.04
C SER A 82 9.14 2.95 1.61
N TYR A 83 8.79 2.90 0.31
CA TYR A 83 7.71 2.06 -0.20
C TYR A 83 8.20 0.68 -0.65
N SER A 84 9.38 0.61 -1.26
CA SER A 84 9.91 -0.61 -1.87
C SER A 84 11.02 -1.28 -1.05
N GLU A 85 11.55 -0.59 -0.03
CA GLU A 85 12.65 -1.07 0.81
C GLU A 85 13.84 -1.61 0.02
N ARG A 86 14.15 -0.93 -1.07
CA ARG A 86 15.27 -1.24 -1.95
C ARG A 86 15.64 0.01 -2.73
N CYS A 87 16.83 0.00 -3.28
CA CYS A 87 17.24 1.05 -4.22
C CYS A 87 16.54 0.87 -5.58
N PRO A 88 16.39 1.98 -6.34
CA PRO A 88 16.01 1.90 -7.75
C PRO A 88 17.05 1.09 -8.53
N GLU A 89 16.59 0.39 -9.56
CA GLU A 89 17.40 -0.55 -10.32
C GLU A 89 18.47 0.14 -11.18
N ASN A 90 18.15 1.30 -11.74
CA ASN A 90 19.03 2.09 -12.60
C ASN A 90 18.48 3.51 -12.83
N ALA A 91 19.28 4.34 -13.51
CA ALA A 91 18.93 5.73 -13.81
C ALA A 91 17.65 5.88 -14.65
N SER A 92 17.37 4.96 -15.59
CA SER A 92 16.17 5.01 -16.42
C SER A 92 14.89 4.88 -15.59
N VAL A 93 14.91 4.00 -14.59
CA VAL A 93 13.80 3.84 -13.64
C VAL A 93 13.60 5.11 -12.81
N VAL A 94 14.68 5.74 -12.35
CA VAL A 94 14.60 7.01 -11.62
C VAL A 94 14.00 8.10 -12.50
N ASN A 95 14.48 8.24 -13.74
CA ASN A 95 13.99 9.24 -14.69
C ASN A 95 12.50 9.07 -15.02
N TYR A 96 12.01 7.83 -15.11
CA TYR A 96 10.59 7.54 -15.25
C TYR A 96 9.78 8.15 -14.08
N TRP A 97 10.19 7.87 -12.84
CA TRP A 97 9.49 8.38 -11.66
C TRP A 97 9.64 9.89 -11.47
N ILE A 98 10.75 10.49 -11.89
CA ILE A 98 10.88 11.95 -11.99
C ILE A 98 9.85 12.50 -12.98
N GLY A 99 9.65 11.84 -14.12
CA GLY A 99 8.58 12.18 -15.07
C GLY A 99 7.19 12.13 -14.45
N VAL A 100 6.91 11.10 -13.63
CA VAL A 100 5.65 11.01 -12.86
C VAL A 100 5.55 12.15 -11.84
N LEU A 101 6.61 12.43 -11.08
CA LEU A 101 6.64 13.52 -10.10
C LEU A 101 6.37 14.88 -10.77
N ARG A 102 6.93 15.14 -11.94
CA ARG A 102 6.72 16.41 -12.67
C ARG A 102 5.32 16.53 -13.25
N SER A 103 4.76 15.43 -13.77
CA SER A 103 3.46 15.44 -14.46
C SER A 103 2.25 15.26 -13.54
N GLN A 104 2.38 14.44 -12.51
CA GLN A 104 1.31 14.06 -11.58
C GLN A 104 1.56 14.55 -10.15
N ARG A 105 2.62 15.34 -9.96
CA ARG A 105 3.02 15.90 -8.66
C ARG A 105 3.34 14.79 -7.65
N PHE A 106 3.46 15.18 -6.40
CA PHE A 106 3.84 14.29 -5.30
C PHE A 106 2.81 13.20 -5.04
N GLU A 107 1.52 13.53 -5.09
CA GLU A 107 0.46 12.57 -4.84
C GLU A 107 0.41 11.47 -5.91
N GLY A 108 0.69 11.81 -7.18
CA GLY A 108 0.79 10.83 -8.25
C GLY A 108 1.97 9.88 -8.06
N LEU A 109 3.13 10.43 -7.67
CA LEU A 109 4.29 9.62 -7.29
C LEU A 109 3.93 8.66 -6.14
N ALA A 110 3.36 9.17 -5.05
CA ALA A 110 2.97 8.38 -3.89
C ALA A 110 1.98 7.26 -4.25
N VAL A 111 0.91 7.59 -5.00
CA VAL A 111 -0.10 6.62 -5.45
C VAL A 111 0.54 5.52 -6.33
N GLY A 112 1.45 5.89 -7.23
CA GLY A 112 2.17 4.94 -8.07
C GLY A 112 2.97 3.93 -7.26
N PHE A 113 3.70 4.38 -6.22
CA PHE A 113 4.42 3.49 -5.32
C PHE A 113 3.48 2.67 -4.42
N ILE A 114 2.39 3.23 -3.91
CA ILE A 114 1.43 2.52 -3.05
C ILE A 114 0.79 1.34 -3.80
N THR A 115 0.45 1.56 -5.07
CA THR A 115 -0.31 0.59 -5.89
C THR A 115 0.56 -0.33 -6.73
N ALA A 116 1.88 -0.11 -6.78
CA ALA A 116 2.80 -0.97 -7.51
C ALA A 116 2.69 -2.44 -7.01
N PRO A 117 2.50 -3.43 -7.91
CA PRO A 117 2.30 -4.84 -7.51
C PRO A 117 3.41 -5.39 -6.61
N GLY A 118 4.68 -5.04 -6.90
CA GLY A 118 5.82 -5.46 -6.09
C GLY A 118 5.80 -4.89 -4.66
N ASN A 119 5.24 -3.70 -4.46
CA ASN A 119 5.09 -3.12 -3.12
C ASN A 119 3.91 -3.74 -2.39
N LEU A 120 2.77 -3.93 -3.06
CA LEU A 120 1.61 -4.62 -2.47
C LEU A 120 1.99 -6.00 -1.92
N GLN A 121 2.75 -6.79 -2.68
CA GLN A 121 3.23 -8.09 -2.24
C GLN A 121 4.24 -7.98 -1.08
N ARG A 122 5.20 -7.04 -1.18
CA ARG A 122 6.24 -6.85 -0.15
C ARG A 122 5.66 -6.52 1.22
N TRP A 123 4.55 -5.79 1.27
CA TRP A 123 3.92 -5.39 2.52
C TRP A 123 2.97 -6.45 3.11
N ASP A 124 2.66 -7.52 2.39
CA ASP A 124 1.65 -8.51 2.80
C ASP A 124 1.85 -9.07 4.20
N HIS A 125 3.06 -9.53 4.51
CA HIS A 125 3.36 -10.14 5.80
C HIS A 125 3.18 -9.14 6.96
N ARG A 126 3.75 -7.94 6.81
CA ARG A 126 3.68 -6.90 7.86
C ARG A 126 2.29 -6.35 8.03
N TYR A 127 1.56 -6.16 6.94
CA TYR A 127 0.16 -5.74 6.98
C TYR A 127 -0.72 -6.79 7.66
N ARG A 128 -0.62 -8.07 7.31
CA ARG A 128 -1.37 -9.15 7.98
C ARG A 128 -1.03 -9.24 9.48
N SER A 129 0.25 -9.10 9.82
CA SER A 129 0.69 -9.06 11.22
C SER A 129 0.10 -7.85 11.96
N PHE A 130 0.11 -6.66 11.36
CA PHE A 130 -0.52 -5.47 11.91
C PHE A 130 -2.02 -5.67 12.17
N LEU A 131 -2.76 -6.21 11.19
CA LEU A 131 -4.18 -6.52 11.35
C LEU A 131 -4.44 -7.47 12.53
N HIS A 132 -3.64 -8.55 12.60
CA HIS A 132 -3.76 -9.55 13.67
C HIS A 132 -3.47 -8.96 15.05
N ARG A 133 -2.36 -8.22 15.20
CA ARG A 133 -1.96 -7.60 16.50
C ARG A 133 -3.00 -6.61 17.03
N ASN A 134 -3.73 -5.95 16.14
CA ASN A 134 -4.74 -4.95 16.51
C ASN A 134 -6.17 -5.50 16.52
N ASN A 135 -6.36 -6.80 16.24
CA ASN A 135 -7.67 -7.44 16.14
C ASN A 135 -8.65 -6.69 15.20
N ILE A 136 -8.17 -6.37 14.00
CA ILE A 136 -8.92 -5.66 12.96
C ILE A 136 -8.82 -6.39 11.62
N THR A 137 -9.71 -6.05 10.70
CA THR A 137 -9.77 -6.65 9.36
C THR A 137 -9.28 -5.69 8.28
N SER A 138 -9.05 -6.22 7.08
CA SER A 138 -8.75 -5.40 5.90
C SER A 138 -9.91 -4.50 5.47
N HIS A 139 -11.13 -4.77 5.95
CA HIS A 139 -12.26 -3.87 5.79
C HIS A 139 -12.26 -2.73 6.84
N GLN A 140 -11.40 -2.74 7.84
CA GLN A 140 -11.28 -1.60 8.76
C GLN A 140 -10.12 -0.71 8.35
N ILE A 141 -8.98 -1.31 8.02
CA ILE A 141 -7.81 -0.59 7.50
C ILE A 141 -7.40 -1.27 6.21
N SER A 142 -7.38 -0.53 5.11
CA SER A 142 -6.92 -1.02 3.82
C SER A 142 -5.40 -1.15 3.77
N LYS A 143 -4.92 -2.07 2.93
CA LYS A 143 -3.49 -2.28 2.72
C LYS A 143 -2.82 -1.04 2.10
N THR A 144 -3.51 -0.38 1.19
CA THR A 144 -3.05 0.84 0.51
C THR A 144 -2.87 2.00 1.50
N VAL A 145 -3.77 2.17 2.46
CA VAL A 145 -3.59 3.15 3.56
C VAL A 145 -2.43 2.76 4.46
N TYR A 146 -2.30 1.48 4.83
CA TYR A 146 -1.14 1.00 5.59
C TYR A 146 0.17 1.35 4.85
N ILE A 147 0.25 1.09 3.54
CA ILE A 147 1.42 1.40 2.73
C ILE A 147 1.62 2.92 2.60
N ALA A 148 0.56 3.72 2.51
CA ALA A 148 0.66 5.18 2.51
C ALA A 148 1.36 5.70 3.79
N TYR A 149 0.98 5.18 4.96
CA TYR A 149 1.67 5.49 6.23
C TYR A 149 3.13 5.06 6.23
N ARG A 150 3.42 3.83 5.78
CA ARG A 150 4.79 3.32 5.72
C ARG A 150 5.68 4.17 4.81
N GLY A 151 5.17 4.59 3.65
CA GLY A 151 5.96 5.36 2.70
C GLY A 151 6.07 6.86 3.02
N LEU A 152 4.98 7.48 3.46
CA LEU A 152 4.91 8.93 3.73
C LEU A 152 5.42 9.28 5.13
N LEU A 153 5.17 8.44 6.13
CA LEU A 153 5.46 8.74 7.53
C LEU A 153 6.46 7.78 8.18
N LEU A 154 6.92 6.74 7.47
CA LEU A 154 7.88 5.74 7.97
C LEU A 154 7.42 4.99 9.22
N ARG A 155 6.10 4.91 9.43
CA ARG A 155 5.50 4.21 10.58
C ARG A 155 4.25 3.45 10.17
N GLU A 156 3.77 2.58 11.06
CA GLU A 156 2.43 1.99 10.92
C GLU A 156 1.36 3.04 11.29
N PRO A 157 0.16 2.97 10.69
CA PRO A 157 -0.97 3.74 11.17
C PRO A 157 -1.34 3.27 12.58
N ASP A 158 -1.77 4.20 13.41
CA ASP A 158 -2.61 3.86 14.56
C ASP A 158 -3.99 3.42 14.06
N VAL A 159 -4.74 2.69 14.89
CA VAL A 159 -6.01 2.08 14.46
C VAL A 159 -7.03 3.14 14.01
N ASN A 160 -7.10 4.27 14.71
CA ASN A 160 -8.07 5.32 14.42
C ASN A 160 -7.72 6.07 13.14
N GLY A 161 -6.47 6.50 12.99
CA GLY A 161 -5.94 7.14 11.80
C GLY A 161 -6.07 6.24 10.58
N GLY A 162 -5.68 4.96 10.70
CA GLY A 162 -5.83 4.00 9.61
C GLY A 162 -7.29 3.83 9.18
N ALA A 163 -8.22 3.67 10.14
CA ALA A 163 -9.64 3.54 9.83
C ALA A 163 -10.21 4.80 9.17
N TYR A 164 -9.82 5.98 9.66
CA TYR A 164 -10.19 7.26 9.08
C TYR A 164 -9.75 7.38 7.62
N TRP A 165 -8.47 7.15 7.34
CA TRP A 165 -7.95 7.26 5.97
C TRP A 165 -8.48 6.16 5.05
N THR A 166 -8.82 4.99 5.58
CA THR A 166 -9.51 3.96 4.80
C THR A 166 -10.93 4.38 4.42
N ASN A 167 -11.63 5.13 5.28
CA ASN A 167 -12.91 5.72 4.90
C ASN A 167 -12.72 6.80 3.82
N VAL A 168 -11.73 7.69 3.97
CA VAL A 168 -11.37 8.68 2.94
C VAL A 168 -11.05 8.00 1.61
N GLU A 169 -10.26 6.93 1.62
CA GLU A 169 -9.92 6.18 0.41
C GLU A 169 -11.16 5.67 -0.33
N ARG A 170 -12.16 5.14 0.39
CA ARG A 170 -13.39 4.64 -0.22
C ARG A 170 -14.26 5.74 -0.80
N ASN A 171 -14.33 6.88 -0.11
CA ASN A 171 -15.25 7.95 -0.48
C ASN A 171 -14.69 8.85 -1.58
N VAL A 172 -13.40 9.16 -1.52
CA VAL A 172 -12.77 10.16 -2.40
C VAL A 172 -11.49 9.66 -3.06
N GLY A 173 -11.05 8.43 -2.78
CA GLY A 173 -9.93 7.80 -3.46
C GLY A 173 -8.56 8.00 -2.80
N LEU A 174 -7.62 7.13 -3.18
CA LEU A 174 -6.28 7.06 -2.60
C LEU A 174 -5.43 8.33 -2.84
N ILE A 175 -5.68 9.07 -3.92
CA ILE A 175 -4.98 10.33 -4.19
C ILE A 175 -5.23 11.36 -3.08
N ASN A 176 -6.46 11.40 -2.55
CA ASN A 176 -6.82 12.29 -1.45
C ASN A 176 -6.24 11.83 -0.12
N VAL A 177 -6.06 10.52 0.09
CA VAL A 177 -5.31 10.00 1.24
C VAL A 177 -3.85 10.45 1.18
N ALA A 178 -3.17 10.26 0.04
CA ALA A 178 -1.78 10.65 -0.12
C ALA A 178 -1.59 12.16 0.11
N ARG A 179 -2.54 12.95 -0.39
CA ARG A 179 -2.57 14.40 -0.23
C ARG A 179 -2.79 14.82 1.22
N GLY A 180 -3.83 14.29 1.87
CA GLY A 180 -4.16 14.61 3.25
C GLY A 180 -3.06 14.21 4.23
N ILE A 181 -2.42 13.05 4.04
CA ILE A 181 -1.24 12.66 4.82
C ILE A 181 -0.05 13.58 4.49
N GLY A 182 0.17 13.91 3.22
CA GLY A 182 1.23 14.82 2.77
C GLY A 182 1.11 16.25 3.32
N ASN A 183 -0.09 16.70 3.68
CA ASN A 183 -0.31 17.98 4.34
C ASN A 183 -0.34 17.91 5.87
N SER A 184 -0.20 16.72 6.44
CA SER A 184 -0.26 16.58 7.89
C SER A 184 0.92 17.28 8.58
N PRO A 185 0.73 17.80 9.81
CA PRO A 185 1.84 18.29 10.64
C PRO A 185 2.93 17.23 10.84
N GLU A 186 2.56 15.96 10.82
CA GLU A 186 3.52 14.86 10.92
C GLU A 186 4.44 14.77 9.70
N PHE A 187 3.88 14.86 8.49
CA PHE A 187 4.68 14.90 7.28
C PHE A 187 5.57 16.15 7.24
N GLY A 188 5.05 17.31 7.66
CA GLY A 188 5.85 18.54 7.80
C GLY A 188 7.05 18.38 8.74
N ARG A 189 6.87 17.69 9.88
CA ARG A 189 7.98 17.36 10.79
C ARG A 189 9.03 16.47 10.12
N ARG A 190 8.62 15.49 9.31
CA ARG A 190 9.55 14.67 8.52
C ARG A 190 10.31 15.51 7.50
N LEU A 191 9.61 16.35 6.74
CA LEU A 191 10.23 17.23 5.74
C LEU A 191 11.33 18.11 6.31
N SER A 192 11.23 18.56 7.57
CA SER A 192 12.28 19.33 8.23
C SER A 192 13.64 18.62 8.32
N ARG A 193 13.67 17.29 8.17
CA ARG A 193 14.87 16.43 8.22
C ARG A 193 15.22 15.81 6.85
N ILE A 194 14.53 16.23 5.79
CA ILE A 194 14.62 15.57 4.48
C ILE A 194 16.02 15.64 3.88
N SER A 195 16.80 16.70 4.14
CA SER A 195 18.17 16.84 3.65
C SER A 195 19.09 15.73 4.16
N THR A 196 18.96 15.35 5.43
CA THR A 196 19.70 14.23 6.00
C THR A 196 19.25 12.91 5.38
N GLU A 197 17.94 12.70 5.22
CA GLU A 197 17.40 11.51 4.53
C GLU A 197 17.94 11.43 3.09
N CYS A 198 17.98 12.54 2.36
CA CYS A 198 18.52 12.62 0.99
C CYS A 198 19.98 12.18 0.91
N ASN A 199 20.83 12.71 1.80
CA ASN A 199 22.25 12.37 1.82
C ASN A 199 22.46 10.88 2.10
N ASN A 200 21.72 10.34 3.08
CA ASN A 200 21.77 8.91 3.40
C ASN A 200 21.31 8.05 2.22
N ALA A 201 20.23 8.45 1.55
CA ALA A 201 19.70 7.73 0.40
C ALA A 201 20.65 7.78 -0.81
N ALA A 202 21.34 8.90 -1.04
CA ALA A 202 22.34 9.02 -2.09
C ALA A 202 23.54 8.09 -1.85
N ASN A 203 23.98 7.98 -0.59
CA ASN A 203 25.08 7.08 -0.20
C ASN A 203 24.66 5.59 -0.27
N GLN A 204 23.41 5.27 0.04
CA GLN A 204 22.90 3.90 0.02
C GLN A 204 22.56 3.42 -1.39
N CYS A 205 22.05 4.31 -2.25
CA CYS A 205 21.54 3.98 -3.58
C CYS A 205 22.39 4.61 -4.68
N THR A 206 23.57 4.04 -4.87
CA THR A 206 24.47 4.34 -5.99
C THR A 206 24.12 3.45 -7.19
N PHE A 207 23.88 4.05 -8.34
CA PHE A 207 23.70 3.38 -9.63
C PHE A 207 24.38 4.19 -10.73
#